data_AF-A0A6N8W0Z7-F1
#
_entry.id   AF-A0A6N8W0Z7-F1
#
_cell.length_a   1.000
_cell.length_b   1.000
_cell.length_c   1.000
_cell.angle_alpha   90.00
_cell.angle_beta   90.00
_cell.angle_gamma   90.00
#
_symmetry.space_group_name_H-M   'P 1'
#
loop_
_entity.id
_entity.type
_entity.pdbx_description
1 polymer ?
#
loop_
_entity_poly.entity_id
_entity_poly.type
_entity_poly.pdbx_seq_one_letter_code
_entity_poly.pdbx_strand_id
1 'polypeptide(L)'
;MAFEYAAVDLPIREQTISSQRMSWEMIANPGRWWTGAECFDIARMGSYARDFEAVGSEILPDAAVYAIQKLVVDNANLNREWYEDIIAMTGMTEDRYVELVAVVVHSLS
;
A
#
# COMPACT_ATOMS: atom_id res chain seq x y z
N MET A 1 -4.94 12.62 -11.46
CA MET A 1 -6.32 12.28 -11.06
C MET A 1 -6.78 13.38 -10.12
N ALA A 2 -7.91 14.05 -10.39
CA ALA A 2 -8.40 15.14 -9.55
C ALA A 2 -9.45 14.62 -8.57
N PHE A 3 -9.12 14.57 -7.28
CA PHE A 3 -10.11 14.34 -6.23
C PHE A 3 -10.92 15.63 -6.02
N GLU A 4 -12.24 15.52 -6.17
CA GLU A 4 -13.20 16.58 -5.86
C GLU A 4 -13.89 16.25 -4.53
N TYR A 5 -13.82 17.17 -3.57
CA TYR A 5 -14.46 17.02 -2.26
C TYR A 5 -15.88 17.61 -2.25
N ALA A 6 -16.57 17.54 -3.38
CA ALA A 6 -17.89 18.14 -3.59
C ALA A 6 -18.99 17.50 -2.71
N ALA A 7 -18.73 16.34 -2.10
CA ALA A 7 -19.66 15.62 -1.24
C ALA A 7 -19.62 16.06 0.24
N VAL A 8 -18.83 17.08 0.59
CA VAL A 8 -18.65 17.53 1.99
C VAL A 8 -19.19 18.95 2.16
N ASP A 9 -20.20 19.13 3.02
CA ASP A 9 -20.82 20.43 3.32
C ASP A 9 -19.95 21.35 4.20
N LEU A 10 -18.82 20.84 4.70
CA LEU A 10 -17.87 21.56 5.53
C LEU A 10 -16.62 21.98 4.74
N PRO A 11 -16.11 23.20 4.96
CA PRO A 11 -14.89 23.64 4.28
C PRO A 11 -13.68 22.80 4.73
N ILE A 12 -13.04 22.14 3.78
CA ILE A 12 -11.77 21.44 3.99
C ILE A 12 -10.62 22.44 3.83
N ARG A 13 -9.62 22.37 4.72
CA ARG A 13 -8.43 23.24 4.62
C ARG A 13 -7.66 22.93 3.34
N GLU A 14 -7.28 23.97 2.60
CA GLU A 14 -6.51 23.83 1.35
C GLU A 14 -5.21 23.04 1.52
N GLN A 15 -4.56 23.15 2.69
CA GLN A 15 -3.36 22.38 3.01
C GLN A 15 -3.62 20.87 3.02
N THR A 16 -4.79 20.42 3.47
CA THR A 16 -5.17 19.00 3.48
C THR A 16 -5.37 18.49 2.06
N ILE A 17 -6.10 19.27 1.24
CA ILE A 17 -6.36 18.96 -0.17
C ILE A 17 -5.05 18.85 -0.96
N SER A 18 -4.17 19.84 -0.82
CA SER A 18 -2.88 19.89 -1.51
C SER A 18 -1.93 18.78 -1.08
N SER A 19 -1.86 18.46 0.23
CA SER A 19 -1.01 17.37 0.74
C SER A 19 -1.49 16.01 0.23
N GLN A 20 -2.80 15.74 0.24
CA GLN A 20 -3.36 14.50 -0.31
C GLN A 20 -3.06 14.38 -1.80
N ARG A 21 -3.26 15.44 -2.59
CA ARG A 21 -2.94 15.44 -4.02
C ARG A 21 -1.46 15.13 -4.28
N MET A 22 -0.55 15.75 -3.52
CA MET A 22 0.89 15.53 -3.66
C MET A 22 1.27 14.07 -3.40
N SER A 23 0.71 13.44 -2.36
CA SER A 23 0.94 12.03 -2.08
C SER A 23 0.41 11.11 -3.18
N TRP A 24 -0.79 11.40 -3.73
CA TRP A 24 -1.36 10.63 -4.82
C TRP A 24 -0.60 10.78 -6.13
N GLU A 25 -0.08 11.98 -6.44
CA GLU A 25 0.79 12.18 -7.60
C GLU A 25 2.11 11.39 -7.48
N MET A 26 2.68 11.30 -6.27
CA MET A 26 3.89 10.51 -6.03
C MET A 26 3.67 9.02 -6.34
N ILE A 27 2.52 8.46 -5.95
CA ILE A 27 2.18 7.03 -6.14
C ILE A 27 1.66 6.74 -7.54
N ALA A 28 1.05 7.72 -8.21
CA ALA A 28 0.59 7.59 -9.59
C ALA A 28 1.74 7.57 -10.61
N ASN A 29 2.95 8.00 -10.21
CA ASN A 29 4.14 7.78 -11.03
C ASN A 29 4.43 6.28 -11.09
N PRO A 30 4.89 5.75 -12.24
CA PRO A 30 5.27 4.35 -12.34
C PRO A 30 6.26 4.00 -11.23
N GLY A 31 5.90 2.98 -10.45
CA GLY A 31 6.71 2.45 -9.38
C GLY A 31 8.12 2.14 -9.88
N ARG A 32 9.13 2.48 -9.07
CA ARG A 32 10.52 2.18 -9.44
C ARG A 32 10.80 0.70 -9.21
N TRP A 33 10.07 0.08 -8.28
CA TRP A 33 10.34 -1.26 -7.79
C TRP A 33 9.20 -2.25 -8.03
N TRP A 34 7.97 -1.75 -8.20
CA TRP A 34 6.81 -2.50 -8.66
C TRP A 34 6.29 -1.94 -10.00
N THR A 35 5.93 -2.85 -10.91
CA THR A 35 5.22 -2.50 -12.15
C THR A 35 3.80 -2.03 -11.84
N GLY A 36 3.17 -1.35 -12.79
CA GLY A 36 1.77 -0.92 -12.62
C GLY A 36 0.80 -2.07 -12.34
N ALA A 37 1.04 -3.26 -12.92
CA ALA A 37 0.23 -4.45 -12.64
C ALA A 37 0.45 -4.98 -11.22
N GLU A 38 1.70 -5.00 -10.75
CA GLU A 38 2.02 -5.37 -9.37
C GLU A 38 1.43 -4.35 -8.37
N CYS A 39 1.52 -3.04 -8.62
CA CYS A 39 0.90 -2.02 -7.78
C CYS A 39 -0.62 -2.17 -7.69
N PHE A 40 -1.29 -2.45 -8.82
CA PHE A 40 -2.72 -2.74 -8.83
C PHE A 40 -3.03 -3.98 -7.98
N ASP A 41 -2.23 -5.04 -8.11
CA ASP A 41 -2.44 -6.26 -7.35
C ASP A 41 -2.17 -6.05 -5.85
N ILE A 42 -1.17 -5.26 -5.47
CA ILE A 42 -0.91 -4.85 -4.07
C ILE A 42 -2.15 -4.16 -3.48
N ALA A 43 -2.72 -3.18 -4.20
CA ALA A 43 -3.92 -2.47 -3.75
C ALA A 43 -5.14 -3.41 -3.60
N ARG A 44 -5.32 -4.33 -4.55
CA ARG A 44 -6.37 -5.35 -4.51
C ARG A 44 -6.21 -6.29 -3.32
N MET A 45 -5.00 -6.81 -3.12
CA MET A 45 -4.66 -7.66 -1.98
C MET A 45 -4.85 -6.95 -0.64
N GLY A 46 -4.54 -5.66 -0.55
CA GLY A 46 -4.82 -4.85 0.63
C GLY A 46 -6.31 -4.78 0.97
N SER A 47 -7.17 -4.70 -0.06
CA SER A 47 -8.63 -4.72 0.12
C SER A 47 -9.11 -6.09 0.60
N TYR A 48 -8.62 -7.18 -0.01
CA TYR A 48 -8.91 -8.54 0.46
C TYR A 48 -8.47 -8.77 1.90
N ALA A 49 -7.28 -8.32 2.29
CA ALA A 49 -6.78 -8.43 3.66
C ALA A 49 -7.69 -7.68 4.66
N ARG A 50 -8.15 -6.47 4.31
CA ARG A 50 -9.09 -5.69 5.12
C ARG A 50 -10.41 -6.44 5.34
N ASP A 51 -10.90 -7.10 4.30
CA ASP A 51 -12.14 -7.85 4.33
C ASP A 51 -11.94 -9.28 4.89
N PHE A 52 -10.75 -9.59 5.42
CA PHE A 52 -10.35 -10.88 5.98
C PHE A 52 -10.47 -12.05 4.98
N GLU A 53 -10.30 -11.78 3.69
CA GLU A 53 -10.29 -12.78 2.63
C GLU A 53 -8.87 -13.36 2.42
N ALA A 54 -8.74 -14.69 2.51
CA ALA A 54 -7.47 -15.40 2.32
C ALA A 54 -7.23 -15.71 0.83
N VAL A 55 -6.88 -14.68 0.07
CA VAL A 55 -6.57 -14.78 -1.37
C VAL A 55 -5.06 -14.77 -1.57
N GLY A 56 -4.54 -15.64 -2.45
CA GLY A 56 -3.14 -15.61 -2.90
C GLY A 56 -2.96 -14.73 -4.14
N SER A 57 -1.71 -14.47 -4.54
CA SER A 57 -1.40 -13.75 -5.77
C SER A 57 -0.60 -14.63 -6.73
N GLU A 58 -0.94 -14.58 -8.03
CA GLU A 58 -0.14 -15.17 -9.10
C GLU A 58 0.95 -14.22 -9.63
N ILE A 59 0.91 -12.94 -9.21
CA ILE A 59 1.79 -11.86 -9.70
C ILE A 59 2.83 -11.51 -8.64
N LEU A 60 2.41 -11.41 -7.38
CA LEU A 60 3.24 -10.97 -6.27
C LEU A 60 3.97 -12.15 -5.62
N PRO A 61 5.21 -11.96 -5.14
CA PRO A 61 5.88 -12.96 -4.33
C PRO A 61 5.15 -13.16 -2.99
N ASP A 62 5.25 -14.37 -2.43
CA ASP A 62 4.63 -14.71 -1.13
C ASP A 62 5.04 -13.74 -0.01
N ALA A 63 6.28 -13.25 -0.02
CA ALA A 63 6.77 -12.25 0.92
C ALA A 63 5.95 -10.94 0.87
N ALA A 64 5.52 -10.51 -0.32
CA ALA A 64 4.70 -9.32 -0.48
C ALA A 64 3.25 -9.56 0.00
N VAL A 65 2.66 -10.71 -0.33
CA VAL A 65 1.33 -11.09 0.17
C VAL A 65 1.32 -11.16 1.69
N TYR A 66 2.33 -11.78 2.29
CA TYR A 66 2.48 -11.85 3.74
C TYR A 66 2.68 -10.47 4.38
N ALA A 67 3.50 -9.61 3.77
CA ALA A 67 3.69 -8.22 4.22
C ALA A 67 2.37 -7.43 4.21
N ILE A 68 1.58 -7.54 3.13
CA ILE A 68 0.26 -6.88 3.02
C ILE A 68 -0.67 -7.35 4.13
N GLN A 69 -0.79 -8.65 4.35
CA GLN A 69 -1.62 -9.20 5.43
C GLN A 69 -1.19 -8.68 6.80
N LYS A 70 0.12 -8.65 7.09
CA LYS A 70 0.63 -8.10 8.35
C LYS A 70 0.33 -6.60 8.49
N LEU A 71 0.55 -5.81 7.44
CA LEU A 71 0.31 -4.36 7.45
C LEU A 71 -1.17 -3.99 7.62
N VAL A 72 -2.08 -4.80 7.08
CA VAL A 72 -3.53 -4.48 7.11
C VAL A 72 -4.21 -5.06 8.33
N VAL A 73 -3.94 -6.33 8.65
CA VAL A 73 -4.67 -7.09 9.67
C VAL A 73 -3.98 -7.02 11.03
N ASP A 74 -2.64 -7.01 11.05
CA ASP A 74 -1.84 -7.22 12.27
C ASP A 74 -0.78 -6.12 12.49
N ASN A 75 -1.14 -4.87 12.15
CA ASN A 75 -0.20 -3.74 12.19
C ASN A 75 0.31 -3.43 13.61
N ALA A 76 -0.48 -3.74 14.64
CA ALA A 76 -0.10 -3.51 16.04
C ALA A 76 1.10 -4.36 16.48
N ASN A 77 1.38 -5.46 15.77
CA ASN A 77 2.47 -6.39 16.07
C ASN A 77 3.63 -6.29 15.07
N LEU A 78 3.76 -5.18 14.34
CA LEU A 78 4.93 -4.89 13.51
C LEU A 78 6.13 -4.58 14.41
N ASN A 79 7.21 -5.35 14.23
CA ASN A 79 8.45 -5.17 14.97
C ASN A 79 9.67 -5.29 14.04
N ARG A 80 10.85 -4.98 14.58
CA ARG A 80 12.11 -5.03 13.83
C ARG A 80 12.44 -6.43 13.33
N GLU A 81 12.27 -7.45 14.16
CA GLU A 81 12.58 -8.85 13.84
C GLU A 81 11.76 -9.33 12.63
N TRP A 82 10.45 -9.09 12.66
CA TRP A 82 9.55 -9.40 11.54
C TRP A 82 9.95 -8.65 10.26
N TYR A 83 10.34 -7.38 10.36
CA TYR A 83 10.80 -6.62 9.20
C TYR A 83 12.07 -7.24 8.62
N GLU A 84 13.05 -7.57 9.46
CA GLU A 84 14.29 -8.22 9.05
C GLU A 84 14.03 -9.58 8.41
N ASP A 85 13.09 -10.37 8.94
CA ASP A 85 12.63 -11.62 8.35
C ASP A 85 12.02 -11.40 6.95
N ILE A 86 11.11 -10.42 6.82
CA ILE A 86 10.48 -10.07 5.54
C ILE A 86 11.52 -9.67 4.49
N ILE A 87 12.50 -8.82 4.85
CA ILE A 87 13.54 -8.39 3.92
C ILE A 87 14.50 -9.54 3.57
N ALA A 88 14.67 -10.52 4.45
CA ALA A 88 15.45 -11.72 4.17
C ALA A 88 14.72 -12.71 3.23
N MET A 89 13.39 -12.61 3.08
CA MET A 89 12.61 -13.48 2.20
C MET A 89 12.84 -13.15 0.71
N THR A 90 12.85 -14.20 -0.12
CA THR A 90 12.97 -14.07 -1.58
C THR A 90 11.86 -13.19 -2.16
N GLY A 91 12.25 -12.26 -3.04
CA GLY A 91 11.31 -11.37 -3.73
C GLY A 91 11.03 -10.07 -2.98
N MET A 92 11.57 -9.90 -1.77
CA MET A 92 11.48 -8.67 -0.99
C MET A 92 12.85 -7.98 -0.86
N THR A 93 12.86 -6.68 -1.07
CA THR A 93 13.99 -5.79 -0.77
C THR A 93 13.46 -4.62 0.04
N GLU A 94 14.32 -3.88 0.74
CA GLU A 94 13.91 -2.69 1.50
C GLU A 94 13.16 -1.68 0.61
N ASP A 95 13.69 -1.41 -0.58
CA ASP A 95 13.07 -0.55 -1.58
C ASP A 95 11.66 -1.03 -2.00
N ARG A 96 11.50 -2.32 -2.28
CA ARG A 96 10.21 -2.94 -2.62
C ARG A 96 9.22 -2.88 -1.46
N TYR A 97 9.71 -3.10 -0.24
CA TYR A 97 8.90 -3.04 0.96
C TYR A 97 8.35 -1.64 1.19
N VAL A 98 9.20 -0.60 1.11
CA VAL A 98 8.78 0.79 1.29
C VAL A 98 7.76 1.20 0.24
N GLU A 99 7.97 0.83 -1.02
CA GLU A 99 7.02 1.12 -2.09
C GLU A 99 5.69 0.36 -1.88
N LEU A 100 5.75 -0.91 -1.45
CA LEU A 100 4.56 -1.70 -1.10
C LEU A 100 3.75 -1.04 0.03
N VAL A 101 4.41 -0.61 1.11
CA VAL A 101 3.75 0.11 2.23
C VAL A 101 3.05 1.37 1.72
N ALA A 102 3.73 2.15 0.86
CA ALA A 102 3.15 3.36 0.28
C ALA A 102 1.88 3.05 -0.51
N VAL A 103 1.90 2.04 -1.40
CA VAL A 103 0.73 1.64 -2.20
C VAL A 103 -0.41 1.16 -1.29
N VAL A 104 -0.13 0.28 -0.32
CA VAL A 104 -1.13 -0.24 0.61
C VAL A 104 -1.80 0.90 1.37
N VAL A 105 -1.03 1.75 2.05
CA VAL A 105 -1.57 2.84 2.88
C VAL A 105 -2.47 3.77 2.07
N HIS A 106 -2.06 4.15 0.86
CA HIS A 106 -2.84 5.11 0.07
C HIS A 106 -4.04 4.48 -0.63
N SER A 107 -3.95 3.21 -1.04
CA SER A 107 -5.11 2.47 -1.60
C SER A 107 -6.21 2.20 -0.58
N LEU A 108 -5.85 2.17 0.69
CA LEU A 108 -6.72 1.88 1.82
C LEU A 108 -7.19 3.15 2.56
N SER A 109 -6.74 4.33 2.16
CA SER A 109 -7.14 5.61 2.76
C SER A 109 -8.51 6.10 2.31
#